data_AF-A0A6B3F6A5-F1
#
_entry.id   AF-A0A6B3F6A5-F1
#
_cell.length_a   1.000
_cell.length_b   1.000
_cell.length_c   1.000
_cell.angle_alpha   90.00
_cell.angle_beta   90.00
_cell.angle_gamma   90.00
#
_symmetry.space_group_name_H-M   'P 1'
#
loop_
_entity.id
_entity.type
_entity.pdbx_description
1 polymer ?
#
loop_
_entity_poly.entity_id
_entity_poly.type
_entity_poly.pdbx_seq_one_letter_code
_entity_poly.pdbx_strand_id
1 'polypeptide(L)'
;RPNPLGGRDAYGPVLHEEFASFVGREPIAQQHGMTVAELARLFNGEFLAKPVRLETVLMRGWRRTDFFDASGLPWVPPSPNMPT
;
A
#
# COMPACT_ATOMS: atom_id res chain seq x y z
N ARG A 1 1.33 7.63 4.88
CA ARG A 1 2.52 6.96 5.47
C ARG A 1 3.33 6.32 4.35
N PRO A 2 4.67 6.24 4.47
CA PRO A 2 5.52 5.57 3.49
C PRO A 2 5.08 4.11 3.30
N ASN A 3 5.24 3.58 2.09
CA ASN A 3 5.34 2.13 1.93
C ASN A 3 6.76 1.74 2.35
N PRO A 4 6.93 0.87 3.36
CA PRO A 4 8.25 0.60 3.92
C PRO A 4 9.23 -0.09 2.95
N LEU A 5 8.70 -0.75 1.91
CA LEU A 5 9.48 -1.41 0.86
C LEU A 5 9.66 -0.51 -0.39
N GLY A 6 9.35 0.78 -0.27
CA GLY A 6 9.33 1.72 -1.38
C GLY A 6 8.08 1.58 -2.25
N GLY A 7 8.05 2.36 -3.32
CA GLY A 7 6.96 2.35 -4.30
C GLY A 7 7.44 2.31 -5.75
N ARG A 8 8.71 2.02 -6.02
CA ARG A 8 9.21 2.01 -7.39
C ARG A 8 8.58 0.88 -8.22
N ASP A 9 8.51 -0.29 -7.61
CA ASP A 9 8.20 -1.54 -8.29
C ASP A 9 7.07 -2.29 -7.57
N ALA A 10 6.37 -3.14 -8.31
CA ALA A 10 5.44 -4.11 -7.79
C ALA A 10 5.97 -5.52 -8.06
N TYR A 11 5.78 -6.43 -7.12
CA TYR A 11 6.32 -7.78 -7.19
C TYR A 11 5.27 -8.84 -6.81
N GLY A 12 5.48 -10.05 -7.35
CA GLY A 12 4.63 -11.20 -7.10
C GLY A 12 3.39 -11.26 -7.99
N PRO A 13 2.60 -12.34 -7.86
CA PRO A 13 1.39 -12.51 -8.65
C PRO A 13 0.35 -11.45 -8.29
N VAL A 14 -0.49 -11.12 -9.27
CA VAL A 14 -1.75 -10.40 -9.03
C VAL A 14 -2.77 -11.42 -8.50
N LEU A 15 -3.55 -11.03 -7.49
CA LEU A 15 -4.59 -11.88 -6.94
C LEU A 15 -5.58 -12.27 -8.05
N HIS A 16 -5.78 -13.57 -8.21
CA HIS A 16 -6.89 -14.12 -8.98
C HIS A 16 -8.17 -14.06 -8.13
N GLU A 17 -9.26 -13.56 -8.71
CA GLU A 17 -10.51 -13.28 -8.00
C GLU A 17 -11.11 -14.51 -7.31
N GLU A 18 -10.92 -15.71 -7.87
CA GLU A 18 -11.37 -16.98 -7.27
C GLU A 18 -10.70 -17.29 -5.92
N PHE A 19 -9.57 -16.64 -5.60
CA PHE A 19 -8.87 -16.78 -4.32
C PHE A 19 -9.08 -15.59 -3.37
N ALA A 20 -10.01 -14.68 -3.70
CA ALA A 20 -10.32 -13.53 -2.87
C ALA A 20 -10.83 -13.95 -1.47
N SER A 21 -10.29 -13.29 -0.44
CA SER A 21 -10.54 -13.57 0.97
C SER A 21 -10.31 -12.33 1.84
N PHE A 22 -10.16 -12.52 3.14
CA PHE A 22 -9.77 -11.44 4.06
C PHE A 22 -8.29 -11.01 3.89
N VAL A 23 -7.41 -11.94 3.50
CA VAL A 23 -5.95 -11.70 3.38
C VAL A 23 -5.51 -11.30 1.97
N GLY A 24 -6.45 -11.17 1.04
CA GLY A 24 -6.27 -10.62 -0.30
C GLY A 24 -7.65 -10.40 -0.91
N ARG A 25 -8.00 -9.15 -1.24
CA ARG A 25 -9.39 -8.79 -1.57
C ARG A 25 -9.64 -8.53 -3.05
N GLU A 26 -8.77 -7.74 -3.67
CA GLU A 26 -8.93 -7.27 -5.05
C GLU A 26 -7.71 -7.68 -5.90
N PRO A 27 -7.84 -7.72 -7.24
CA PRO A 27 -6.74 -8.01 -8.18
C PRO A 27 -5.58 -7.01 -8.12
N ILE A 28 -4.76 -7.13 -7.08
CA ILE A 28 -3.58 -6.30 -6.82
C ILE A 28 -2.37 -7.23 -6.65
N ALA A 29 -1.21 -6.78 -7.12
CA ALA A 29 0.06 -7.50 -6.92
C ALA A 29 0.36 -7.69 -5.43
N GLN A 30 0.87 -8.86 -5.06
CA GLN A 30 1.18 -9.23 -3.67
C GLN A 30 2.03 -8.16 -2.95
N GLN A 31 3.07 -7.64 -3.59
CA GLN A 31 3.77 -6.44 -3.16
C GLN A 31 3.44 -5.30 -4.12
N HIS A 32 2.49 -4.46 -3.73
CA HIS A 32 1.82 -3.52 -4.62
C HIS A 32 2.57 -2.20 -4.88
N GLY A 33 3.67 -1.90 -4.17
CA GLY A 33 4.47 -0.69 -4.41
C GLY A 33 3.71 0.64 -4.24
N MET A 34 2.66 0.66 -3.43
CA MET A 34 1.80 1.83 -3.23
C MET A 34 1.72 2.23 -1.76
N THR A 35 1.59 3.52 -1.50
CA THR A 35 1.18 4.02 -0.18
C THR A 35 -0.28 3.71 0.08
N VAL A 36 -0.72 3.78 1.35
CA VAL A 36 -2.14 3.58 1.70
C VAL A 36 -3.08 4.60 1.03
N ALA A 37 -2.60 5.83 0.78
CA ALA A 37 -3.40 6.86 0.09
C ALA A 37 -3.56 6.55 -1.40
N GLU A 38 -2.52 5.99 -2.04
CA GLU A 38 -2.57 5.51 -3.42
C GLU A 38 -3.50 4.30 -3.53
N LEU A 39 -3.41 3.33 -2.61
CA LEU A 39 -4.36 2.22 -2.53
C LEU A 39 -5.79 2.72 -2.35
N ALA A 40 -6.05 3.66 -1.44
CA ALA A 40 -7.39 4.20 -1.24
C ALA A 40 -7.96 4.82 -2.53
N ARG A 41 -7.13 5.53 -3.31
CA ARG A 41 -7.52 6.09 -4.60
C ARG A 41 -7.78 5.01 -5.64
N LEU A 42 -6.94 3.98 -5.71
CA LEU A 42 -7.13 2.83 -6.59
C LEU A 42 -8.46 2.14 -6.30
N PHE A 43 -8.72 1.79 -5.05
CA PHE A 43 -9.99 1.17 -4.65
C PHE A 43 -11.19 2.04 -5.00
N ASN A 44 -11.10 3.35 -4.72
CA ASN A 44 -12.18 4.28 -5.00
C ASN A 44 -12.50 4.42 -6.50
N GLY A 45 -11.50 4.23 -7.37
CA GLY A 45 -11.65 4.35 -8.81
C GLY A 45 -12.02 3.04 -9.51
N GLU A 46 -11.47 1.92 -9.05
CA GLU A 46 -11.50 0.64 -9.79
C GLU A 46 -12.36 -0.44 -9.14
N PHE A 47 -12.45 -0.47 -7.80
CA PHE A 47 -12.99 -1.63 -7.08
C PHE A 47 -14.28 -1.34 -6.32
N LEU A 48 -14.52 -0.10 -5.92
CA LEU A 48 -15.79 0.25 -5.27
C LEU A 48 -16.94 0.28 -6.29
N ALA A 49 -18.06 -0.36 -5.94
CA ALA A 49 -19.28 -0.33 -6.76
C ALA A 49 -19.77 1.10 -7.06
N LYS A 50 -19.48 2.05 -6.17
CA LYS A 50 -19.69 3.49 -6.36
C LYS A 50 -18.52 4.26 -5.73
N PRO A 51 -17.92 5.22 -6.44
CA PRO A 51 -16.92 6.10 -5.84
C PRO A 51 -17.49 6.87 -4.67
N VAL A 52 -16.67 7.05 -3.64
CA VAL A 52 -16.95 7.90 -2.47
C VAL A 52 -16.14 9.18 -2.53
N ARG A 53 -16.58 10.19 -1.78
CA ARG A 53 -15.76 11.38 -1.55
C ARG A 53 -14.56 10.98 -0.69
N LEU A 54 -13.39 10.94 -1.31
CA LEU A 54 -12.13 10.59 -0.67
C LEU A 54 -11.28 11.85 -0.46
N GLU A 55 -10.86 12.08 0.77
CA GLU A 55 -9.88 13.12 1.12
C GLU A 55 -8.61 12.46 1.65
N THR A 56 -7.46 12.89 1.15
CA THR A 56 -6.16 12.34 1.53
C THR A 56 -5.19 13.46 1.87
N VAL A 57 -4.51 13.34 3.01
CA VAL A 57 -3.38 14.23 3.35
C VAL A 57 -2.09 13.63 2.79
N LEU A 58 -1.52 14.31 1.78
CA LEU A 58 -0.30 13.85 1.12
C LEU A 58 0.94 14.12 1.98
N MET A 59 1.87 13.17 1.96
CA MET A 59 3.17 13.35 2.60
C MET A 59 4.06 14.27 1.76
N ARG A 60 5.05 14.87 2.42
CA ARG A 60 6.16 15.57 1.75
C ARG A 60 7.45 14.81 2.01
N GLY A 61 8.41 14.93 1.11
CA GLY A 61 9.77 14.39 1.28
C GLY A 61 9.97 12.91 0.96
N TRP A 62 8.93 12.08 1.02
CA TRP A 62 9.03 10.67 0.59
C TRP A 62 9.11 10.55 -0.93
N ARG A 63 10.06 9.77 -1.44
CA ARG A 63 10.17 9.37 -2.85
C ARG A 63 9.88 7.89 -3.00
N ARG A 64 9.39 7.50 -4.17
CA ARG A 64 9.08 6.09 -4.49
C ARG A 64 10.29 5.15 -4.38
N THR A 65 11.50 5.67 -4.48
CA THR A 65 12.75 4.91 -4.30
C THR A 65 13.18 4.75 -2.85
N ASP A 66 12.54 5.45 -1.92
CA ASP A 66 12.94 5.45 -0.51
C ASP A 66 12.33 4.24 0.21
N PHE A 67 13.20 3.46 0.85
CA PHE A 67 12.82 2.49 1.88
C PHE A 67 12.49 3.22 3.19
N PHE A 68 11.94 2.51 4.18
CA PHE A 68 11.50 3.13 5.44
C PHE A 68 12.64 3.82 6.20
N ASP A 69 13.84 3.24 6.19
CA ASP A 69 15.04 3.74 6.85
C ASP A 69 15.42 5.16 6.39
N ALA A 70 15.25 5.47 5.11
CA ALA A 70 15.48 6.80 4.54
C ALA A 70 14.53 7.88 5.09
N SER A 71 13.43 7.51 5.75
CA SER A 71 12.47 8.47 6.32
C SER A 71 12.94 9.12 7.62
N GLY A 72 13.89 8.50 8.34
CA GLY A 72 14.31 8.94 9.68
C GLY A 72 13.23 8.85 10.76
N LEU A 73 12.08 8.23 10.47
CA LEU A 73 11.00 8.04 11.42
C LEU A 73 11.28 6.82 12.33
N PRO A 74 10.81 6.83 13.59
CA PRO A 74 10.91 5.65 14.44
C PRO A 74 10.07 4.50 13.87
N TRP A 75 10.62 3.29 13.89
CA TRP A 75 9.89 2.08 13.58
C TRP A 75 9.01 1.69 14.78
N VAL A 76 7.69 1.72 14.57
CA VAL A 76 6.73 1.12 15.50
C VAL A 76 6.31 -0.20 14.89
N PRO A 77 6.64 -1.36 15.50
CA PRO A 77 6.35 -2.67 14.93
C PRO A 77 4.88 -2.80 14.51
N PRO A 78 4.59 -3.04 13.22
CA PRO A 78 3.22 -3.20 12.74
C PRO A 78 2.58 -4.50 13.23
N SER A 79 3.39 -5.48 13.65
CA SER A 79 2.96 -6.69 14.35
C SER A 79 4.10 -7.24 15.22
N PRO A 80 3.83 -8.14 16.18
CA PRO A 80 4.89 -8.75 17.01
C PRO A 80 5.99 -9.45 16.20
N ASN A 81 5.65 -9.98 15.02
CA ASN A 81 6.57 -10.71 14.14
C ASN A 81 7.28 -9.81 13.11
N MET A 82 7.07 -8.49 13.16
CA MET A 82 7.77 -7.50 12.33
C MET A 82 8.50 -6.47 13.23
N PRO A 83 9.48 -6.91 14.03
CA PRO A 83 10.06 -6.10 15.11
C PRO A 83 11.01 -4.99 14.64
N THR A 84 11.56 -5.08 13.42
CA THR A 84 12.63 -4.22 12.91
C THR A 84 12.44 -3.88 11.45
#